data_AF-A0A7K9SCU8-F1
#
_entry.id   AF-A0A7K9SCU8-F1
#
_cell.length_a   1.000
_cell.length_b   1.000
_cell.length_c   1.000
_cell.angle_alpha   90.00
_cell.angle_beta   90.00
_cell.angle_gamma   90.00
#
_symmetry.space_group_name_H-M   'P 1'
#
loop_
_entity.id
_entity.type
_entity.pdbx_description
1 polymer ?
#
loop_
_entity_poly.entity_id
_entity_poly.type
_entity_poly.pdbx_seq_one_letter_code
_entity_poly.pdbx_strand_id
1 'polypeptide(L)'
;IEKHGIVDGIYRLSGIASNIQKLRHEFDSEQIPDLTKDIYIQDIHCVGSLCKLYFRELPNPLLTYQLYEKFSDAVSAATDEERLVKIHDVIQQLPPPHYR
;
A
#
# COMPACT_ATOMS: atom_id res chain seq x y z
N ILE A 1 -6.19 -10.01 -3.49
CA ILE A 1 -7.18 -8.93 -3.30
C ILE A 1 -8.02 -8.71 -4.56
N GLU A 2 -7.42 -8.48 -5.72
CA GLU A 2 -8.21 -8.26 -6.96
C GLU A 2 -9.20 -9.39 -7.28
N LYS A 3 -8.80 -10.66 -7.05
CA LYS A 3 -9.63 -11.83 -7.31
C LYS A 3 -10.75 -12.10 -6.28
N HIS A 4 -10.52 -11.78 -5.01
CA HIS A 4 -11.37 -12.23 -3.88
C HIS A 4 -11.78 -11.12 -2.90
N GLY A 5 -11.27 -9.90 -3.10
CA GLY A 5 -11.37 -8.78 -2.17
C GLY A 5 -12.24 -7.64 -2.69
N ILE A 6 -13.04 -7.87 -3.74
CA ILE A 6 -14.14 -6.98 -4.12
C ILE A 6 -15.28 -7.24 -3.14
N VAL A 7 -15.07 -6.76 -1.91
CA VAL A 7 -15.98 -6.89 -0.76
C VAL A 7 -16.11 -5.54 -0.07
N ASP A 8 -17.13 -5.39 0.76
CA ASP A 8 -17.38 -4.13 1.47
C ASP A 8 -16.19 -3.74 2.35
N GLY A 9 -15.74 -2.50 2.19
CA GLY A 9 -14.72 -1.91 3.04
C GLY A 9 -13.32 -2.52 2.88
N ILE A 10 -12.96 -3.08 1.71
CA ILE A 10 -11.57 -3.43 1.42
C ILE A 10 -10.63 -2.23 1.68
N TYR A 11 -9.48 -2.49 2.31
CA TYR A 11 -8.54 -1.50 2.84
C TYR A 11 -9.05 -0.56 3.95
N ARG A 12 -10.37 -0.41 4.15
CA ARG A 12 -10.97 0.36 5.27
C ARG A 12 -11.11 -0.50 6.54
N LEU A 13 -11.68 -1.68 6.42
CA LEU A 13 -11.80 -2.64 7.52
C LEU A 13 -10.46 -3.34 7.76
N SER A 14 -10.18 -3.62 9.02
CA SER A 14 -9.00 -4.39 9.44
C SER A 14 -9.33 -5.88 9.46
N GLY A 15 -8.37 -6.70 9.05
CA GLY A 15 -8.47 -8.14 9.25
C GLY A 15 -8.23 -8.54 10.70
N ILE A 16 -8.44 -9.82 10.98
CA ILE A 16 -8.22 -10.40 12.31
C ILE A 16 -6.71 -10.33 12.62
N ALA A 17 -6.36 -9.78 13.78
CA ALA A 17 -4.96 -9.53 14.15
C ALA A 17 -4.08 -10.80 14.10
N SER A 18 -4.59 -11.94 14.57
CA SER A 18 -3.87 -13.21 14.52
C SER A 18 -3.60 -13.69 13.09
N ASN A 19 -4.56 -13.49 12.17
CA ASN A 19 -4.39 -13.83 10.76
C ASN A 19 -3.36 -12.93 10.09
N ILE A 20 -3.35 -11.63 10.42
CA ILE A 20 -2.33 -10.68 9.94
C ILE A 20 -0.94 -11.11 10.41
N GLN A 21 -0.77 -11.44 11.70
CA GLN A 21 0.52 -11.87 12.23
C GLN A 21 0.98 -13.19 11.63
N LYS A 22 0.06 -14.15 11.43
CA LYS A 22 0.38 -15.42 10.76
C LYS A 22 0.83 -15.19 9.32
N LEU A 23 0.09 -14.40 8.55
CA LEU A 23 0.43 -14.09 7.17
C LEU A 23 1.75 -13.33 7.06
N ARG A 24 1.99 -12.39 7.99
CA ARG A 24 3.28 -11.70 8.11
C ARG A 24 4.42 -12.69 8.33
N HIS A 25 4.29 -13.60 9.28
CA HIS A 25 5.32 -14.60 9.55
C HIS A 25 5.59 -15.50 8.34
N GLU A 26 4.53 -15.94 7.63
CA GLU A 26 4.68 -16.70 6.38
C GLU A 26 5.47 -15.89 5.33
N PHE A 27 5.18 -14.59 5.17
CA PHE A 27 5.86 -13.71 4.22
C PHE A 27 7.32 -13.41 4.62
N ASP A 28 7.57 -13.10 5.89
CA ASP A 28 8.89 -12.76 6.44
C ASP A 28 9.85 -13.98 6.43
N SER A 29 9.32 -15.21 6.32
CA SER A 29 10.09 -16.45 6.23
C SER A 29 10.61 -16.76 4.81
N GLU A 30 10.63 -15.76 3.91
CA GLU A 30 10.98 -15.89 2.48
C GLU A 30 10.13 -16.92 1.72
N GLN A 31 8.99 -17.33 2.28
CA GLN A 31 8.02 -18.18 1.61
C GLN A 31 7.00 -17.31 0.87
N ILE A 32 6.48 -17.81 -0.26
CA ILE A 32 5.32 -17.19 -0.91
C ILE A 32 4.08 -17.69 -0.16
N PRO A 33 3.35 -16.83 0.58
CA PRO A 33 2.18 -17.29 1.32
C PRO A 33 1.09 -17.76 0.36
N ASP A 34 0.54 -18.94 0.60
CA ASP A 34 -0.64 -19.40 -0.12
C ASP A 34 -1.88 -18.66 0.38
N LEU A 35 -2.27 -17.63 -0.37
CA LEU A 35 -3.44 -16.79 -0.09
C LEU A 35 -4.78 -17.49 -0.38
N THR A 36 -4.77 -18.71 -0.92
CA THR A 36 -5.99 -19.49 -1.21
C THR A 36 -6.48 -20.31 -0.03
N LYS A 37 -5.68 -20.43 1.04
CA LYS A 37 -6.09 -21.05 2.31
C LYS A 37 -7.37 -20.39 2.84
N ASP A 38 -8.29 -21.22 3.36
CA ASP A 38 -9.59 -20.77 3.88
C ASP A 38 -9.48 -19.63 4.90
N ILE A 39 -8.45 -19.68 5.76
CA ILE A 39 -8.18 -18.64 6.76
C ILE A 39 -8.03 -17.23 6.16
N TYR A 40 -7.46 -17.12 4.95
CA TYR A 40 -7.25 -15.84 4.27
C TYR A 40 -8.40 -15.47 3.33
N ILE A 41 -9.10 -16.46 2.77
CA ILE A 41 -10.30 -16.22 1.96
C ILE A 41 -11.46 -15.74 2.82
N GLN A 42 -11.66 -16.34 4.00
CA GLN A 42 -12.71 -15.94 4.96
C GLN A 42 -12.41 -14.58 5.61
N ASP A 43 -11.13 -14.20 5.71
CA ASP A 43 -10.68 -12.92 6.25
C ASP A 43 -9.79 -12.18 5.24
N ILE A 44 -10.35 -11.84 4.08
CA ILE A 44 -9.61 -11.15 3.01
C ILE A 44 -9.05 -9.79 3.45
N HIS A 45 -9.62 -9.18 4.50
CA HIS A 45 -9.13 -7.94 5.09
C HIS A 45 -7.74 -8.10 5.72
N CYS A 46 -7.32 -9.30 6.14
CA CYS A 46 -5.98 -9.51 6.67
C CYS A 46 -4.90 -9.31 5.60
N VAL A 47 -5.17 -9.72 4.35
CA VAL A 47 -4.26 -9.52 3.21
C VAL A 47 -4.11 -8.03 2.92
N GLY A 48 -5.22 -7.28 2.90
CA GLY A 48 -5.19 -5.82 2.74
C GLY A 48 -4.50 -5.11 3.90
N SER A 49 -4.66 -5.62 5.12
CA SER A 49 -4.01 -5.08 6.31
C SER A 49 -2.50 -5.29 6.28
N LEU A 50 -2.03 -6.47 5.86
CA LEU A 50 -0.59 -6.73 5.69
C LEU A 50 0.01 -5.88 4.56
N CYS A 51 -0.68 -5.73 3.44
CA CYS A 51 -0.24 -4.86 2.34
C CYS A 51 -0.04 -3.41 2.82
N LYS A 52 -1.00 -2.86 3.58
CA LYS A 52 -0.85 -1.53 4.21
C LYS A 52 0.31 -1.49 5.21
N LEU A 53 0.49 -2.54 5.99
CA LEU A 53 1.58 -2.64 6.97
C LEU A 53 2.94 -2.59 6.30
N TYR A 54 3.12 -3.32 5.20
CA TYR A 54 4.35 -3.35 4.42
C TYR A 54 4.79 -1.94 4.02
N PHE A 55 3.92 -1.15 3.38
CA PHE A 55 4.25 0.22 2.99
C PHE A 55 4.51 1.15 4.18
N ARG A 56 3.85 0.92 5.31
CA ARG A 56 4.02 1.71 6.53
C ARG A 56 5.35 1.44 7.23
N GLU A 57 5.86 0.21 7.13
CA GLU A 57 7.10 -0.22 7.79
C GLU A 57 8.35 0.01 6.93
N LEU A 58 8.22 0.51 5.70
CA LEU A 58 9.37 0.89 4.89
C LEU A 58 10.24 1.93 5.62
N PRO A 59 11.58 1.76 5.65
CA PRO A 59 12.48 2.74 6.27
C PRO A 59 12.38 4.15 5.67
N ASN A 60 12.03 4.22 4.38
CA ASN A 60 11.68 5.45 3.68
C ASN A 60 10.30 5.21 3.05
N PRO A 61 9.27 6.04 3.31
CA PRO A 61 7.93 5.81 2.79
C PRO A 61 7.91 5.71 1.28
N LEU A 62 6.84 5.12 0.73
CA LEU A 62 6.68 4.95 -0.71
C LEU A 62 6.87 6.25 -1.50
N LEU A 63 6.37 7.38 -1.00
CA LEU A 63 6.54 8.70 -1.63
C LEU A 63 7.81 9.45 -1.22
N THR A 64 8.66 8.81 -0.41
CA THR A 64 9.94 9.31 0.12
C THR A 64 9.87 10.57 0.98
N TYR A 65 10.74 10.70 1.98
CA TYR A 65 10.85 11.95 2.74
C TYR A 65 11.37 13.12 1.89
N GLN A 66 12.26 12.83 0.93
CA GLN A 66 12.91 13.86 0.11
C GLN A 66 11.95 14.60 -0.82
N LEU A 67 10.83 13.96 -1.20
CA LEU A 67 9.83 14.55 -2.10
C LEU A 67 8.58 15.03 -1.37
N TYR A 68 8.53 14.92 -0.03
CA TYR A 68 7.33 15.26 0.75
C TYR A 68 6.86 16.70 0.49
N GLU A 69 7.75 17.69 0.61
CA GLU A 69 7.42 19.10 0.35
C GLU A 69 6.93 19.32 -1.08
N LYS A 70 7.56 18.65 -2.06
CA LYS A 70 7.15 18.76 -3.47
C LYS A 70 5.75 18.17 -3.71
N PHE A 71 5.40 17.07 -3.05
CA PHE A 71 4.05 16.53 -3.10
C PHE A 71 3.04 17.47 -2.42
N SER A 72 3.39 18.06 -1.28
CA SER A 72 2.54 19.04 -0.59
C SER A 72 2.27 20.29 -1.45
N ASP A 73 3.32 20.82 -2.08
CA ASP A 73 3.22 21.96 -3.00
C ASP A 73 2.38 21.63 -4.23
N ALA A 74 2.51 20.41 -4.77
CA ALA A 74 1.72 19.95 -5.90
C ALA A 74 0.23 19.88 -5.56
N VAL A 75 -0.14 19.32 -4.40
CA VAL A 75 -1.55 19.21 -3.97
C VAL A 75 -2.18 20.58 -3.72
N SER A 76 -1.39 21.54 -3.23
CA SER A 76 -1.79 22.93 -2.96
C SER A 76 -2.04 23.78 -4.21
N ALA A 77 -1.87 23.23 -5.43
CA ALA A 77 -2.12 23.95 -6.68
C ALA A 77 -3.58 24.41 -6.83
N ALA A 78 -3.75 25.56 -7.47
CA ALA A 78 -5.03 26.27 -7.53
C ALA A 78 -6.04 25.61 -8.47
N THR A 79 -5.55 25.00 -9.57
CA THR A 79 -6.40 24.28 -10.52
C THR A 79 -6.03 22.81 -10.59
N ASP A 80 -6.99 21.99 -11.02
CA ASP A 80 -6.78 20.56 -11.16
C ASP A 80 -5.78 20.24 -12.27
N GLU A 81 -5.75 21.01 -13.36
CA GLU A 81 -4.76 20.84 -14.44
C GLU A 81 -3.34 21.10 -13.92
N GLU A 82 -3.15 22.18 -13.17
CA GLU A 82 -1.85 22.50 -12.57
C GLU A 82 -1.43 21.43 -11.55
N ARG A 83 -2.38 20.97 -10.71
CA ARG A 83 -2.15 19.88 -9.75
C ARG A 83 -1.69 18.61 -10.47
N LEU A 84 -2.36 18.22 -11.55
CA LEU A 84 -2.02 17.02 -12.33
C LEU A 84 -0.59 17.10 -12.89
N VAL A 85 -0.23 18.22 -13.51
CA VAL A 85 1.12 18.44 -14.05
C VAL A 85 2.16 18.35 -12.94
N LYS A 86 1.96 19.07 -11.83
CA LYS A 86 2.91 19.08 -10.71
C LYS A 86 3.06 17.69 -10.08
N ILE A 87 1.96 16.98 -9.84
CA ILE A 87 2.00 15.61 -9.28
C ILE A 87 2.77 14.68 -10.22
N HIS A 88 2.50 14.74 -11.52
CA HIS A 88 3.21 13.94 -12.51
C HIS A 88 4.72 14.21 -12.48
N ASP A 89 5.13 15.48 -12.44
CA ASP A 89 6.54 15.86 -12.39
C ASP A 89 7.24 15.37 -11.12
N VAL A 90 6.55 15.38 -9.97
CA VAL A 90 7.11 14.85 -8.71
C VAL A 90 7.20 13.33 -8.74
N ILE A 91 6.21 12.64 -9.30
CA ILE A 91 6.22 11.18 -9.47
C ILE A 91 7.42 10.74 -10.32
N GLN A 92 7.76 11.46 -11.38
CA GLN A 92 8.92 11.15 -12.22
C GLN A 92 10.28 11.27 -11.49
N GLN A 93 10.32 11.94 -10.34
CA GLN A 93 11.51 12.09 -9.51
C GLN A 93 11.65 10.99 -8.46
N LEU A 94 10.67 10.08 -8.33
CA LEU A 94 10.77 8.95 -7.41
C LEU A 94 11.94 8.02 -7.80
N PRO A 95 12.65 7.46 -6.81
CA PRO A 95 13.63 6.41 -7.09
C PRO A 95 12.99 5.24 -7.86
N PRO A 96 13.71 4.56 -8.77
CA PRO A 96 13.13 3.49 -9.58
C PRO A 96 12.36 2.41 -8.80
N PRO A 97 12.79 1.97 -7.60
CA PRO A 97 12.03 0.99 -6.80
C PRO A 97 10.71 1.52 -6.22
N HIS A 98 10.54 2.85 -6.13
CA HIS A 98 9.34 3.50 -5.60
C HIS A 98 8.36 3.92 -6.70
N TYR A 99 8.77 3.82 -7.97
CA TYR A 99 7.98 4.19 -9.14
C TYR A 99 7.47 3.00 -9.95
N ARG A 100 8.19 1.87 -9.93
CA ARG A 100 7.92 0.68 -10.75
C ARG A 100 6.88 -0.26 -10.18
#